data_AF-A0A1V6QZK0-F1
#
_entry.id   AF-A0A1V6QZK0-F1
#
_cell.length_a   1.000
_cell.length_b   1.000
_cell.length_c   1.000
_cell.angle_alpha   90.00
_cell.angle_beta   90.00
_cell.angle_gamma   90.00
#
_symmetry.space_group_name_H-M   'P 1'
#
loop_
_entity.id
_entity.type
_entity.pdbx_description
1 polymer ?
#
loop_
_entity_poly.entity_id
_entity_poly.type
_entity_poly.pdbx_seq_one_letter_code
_entity_poly.pdbx_strand_id
1 'polypeptide(L)'
;MSNNRRGHNEGGTVPWADNPLRDPGTALSFPVSHLRFCLTCVKTCIVMWTQRGYENGFLSPFKVTCIQDSGSNNDCRDCAGSGVACVQIPEGAEGHRFELLALLSWVSLFWSPYDHLRASSAGLHVPVGVSVAALHNLGETVGRLCIAFCQLIENHIVSHSLQHNCPSRISSLRSYRTVLMNRELVPNPMGSTVPGNEIERLAVMSFSRHKLRDTEDMVHFWYGAVRDFQLTVTDTVQNDTRYTEHWSVQSRYISQFPLSILPPDLQRVPSRR
;
A
#
# COMPACT_ATOMS: atom_id res chain seq x y z
N MET A 1 -40.50 46.83 1.31
CA MET A 1 -40.46 45.79 2.36
C MET A 1 -39.73 44.59 1.80
N SER A 2 -38.51 44.38 2.27
CA SER A 2 -37.56 43.33 1.90
C SER A 2 -37.89 42.01 2.61
N ASN A 3 -37.55 40.87 1.98
CA ASN A 3 -37.13 39.59 2.59
C ASN A 3 -36.98 38.58 1.42
N ASN A 4 -35.80 38.24 0.89
CA ASN A 4 -34.62 37.58 1.48
C ASN A 4 -34.93 36.17 2.04
N ARG A 5 -34.64 35.13 1.24
CA ARG A 5 -34.40 33.74 1.72
C ARG A 5 -33.16 33.19 1.02
N ARG A 6 -32.05 33.23 1.78
CA ARG A 6 -30.89 32.33 1.67
C ARG A 6 -31.09 31.16 2.64
N GLY A 7 -30.41 30.05 2.37
CA GLY A 7 -30.21 28.90 3.27
C GLY A 7 -30.58 27.60 2.54
N HIS A 8 -29.76 26.56 2.44
CA HIS A 8 -28.51 26.21 3.11
C HIS A 8 -27.67 25.33 2.16
N ASN A 9 -26.38 25.64 2.03
CA ASN A 9 -25.38 24.69 1.54
C ASN A 9 -24.92 23.88 2.76
N GLU A 10 -25.29 22.61 2.82
CA GLU A 10 -24.68 21.65 3.75
C GLU A 10 -23.33 21.19 3.17
N GLY A 11 -22.30 21.98 3.43
CA GLY A 11 -20.92 21.51 3.35
C GLY A 11 -20.65 20.58 4.52
N GLY A 12 -20.96 19.30 4.37
CA GLY A 12 -20.57 18.27 5.33
C GLY A 12 -19.04 18.18 5.39
N THR A 13 -18.47 18.73 6.46
CA THR A 13 -17.07 18.51 6.84
C THR A 13 -16.85 17.01 7.05
N VAL A 14 -15.91 16.45 6.28
CA VAL A 14 -15.63 15.02 6.31
C VAL A 14 -14.87 14.66 7.60
N PRO A 15 -15.26 13.64 8.39
CA PRO A 15 -14.74 13.39 9.74
C PRO A 15 -13.25 13.01 9.88
N TRP A 16 -12.45 13.03 8.81
CA TRP A 16 -11.09 12.48 8.81
C TRP A 16 -9.97 13.53 8.79
N ALA A 17 -10.29 14.82 8.76
CA ALA A 17 -9.28 15.89 8.79
C ALA A 17 -8.54 15.97 10.14
N ASP A 18 -9.11 15.41 11.21
CA ASP A 18 -8.62 15.56 12.58
C ASP A 18 -8.21 14.21 13.18
N ASN A 19 -7.29 13.47 12.56
CA ASN A 19 -6.57 12.41 13.25
C ASN A 19 -5.18 12.94 13.68
N PRO A 20 -5.07 13.67 14.82
CA PRO A 20 -3.85 14.38 15.24
C PRO A 20 -2.70 13.46 15.69
N LEU A 21 -2.80 12.13 15.51
CA LEU A 21 -1.87 11.17 16.09
C LEU A 21 -0.65 10.85 15.22
N ARG A 22 -0.64 11.25 13.94
CA ARG A 22 0.48 10.95 13.05
C ARG A 22 1.49 12.07 13.03
N ASP A 23 2.70 11.76 13.49
CA ASP A 23 3.84 12.67 13.40
C ASP A 23 4.24 12.81 11.92
N PRO A 24 4.10 14.00 11.31
CA PRO A 24 4.45 14.19 9.90
C PRO A 24 5.94 13.89 9.62
N GLY A 25 6.80 13.90 10.65
CA GLY A 25 8.23 13.57 10.55
C GLY A 25 8.57 12.09 10.38
N THR A 26 7.62 11.16 10.53
CA THR A 26 7.88 9.70 10.46
C THR A 26 7.32 8.99 9.23
N ALA A 27 6.52 9.66 8.39
CA ALA A 27 5.95 9.02 7.21
C ALA A 27 6.96 8.95 6.07
N LEU A 28 7.13 7.78 5.44
CA LEU A 28 7.88 7.67 4.19
C LEU A 28 7.25 8.60 3.14
N SER A 29 8.08 9.40 2.48
CA SER A 29 7.71 10.11 1.27
C SER A 29 7.98 9.20 0.07
N PHE A 30 7.01 9.12 -0.83
CA PHE A 30 7.18 8.40 -2.09
C PHE A 30 7.30 9.41 -3.22
N PRO A 31 8.31 9.27 -4.10
CA PRO A 31 8.28 9.95 -5.38
C PRO A 31 6.97 9.64 -6.11
N VAL A 32 6.36 10.62 -6.77
CA VAL A 32 5.10 10.38 -7.51
C VAL A 32 5.26 9.32 -8.59
N SER A 33 6.47 9.21 -9.17
CA SER A 33 6.84 8.13 -10.09
C SER A 33 6.68 6.74 -9.47
N HIS A 34 6.81 6.58 -8.16
CA HIS A 34 6.68 5.29 -7.46
C HIS A 34 5.23 4.96 -7.10
N LEU A 35 4.29 5.89 -7.29
CA LEU A 35 2.86 5.64 -7.10
C LEU A 35 2.25 4.84 -8.27
N ARG A 36 2.97 4.78 -9.40
CA ARG A 36 2.57 4.01 -10.57
C ARG A 36 3.61 2.93 -10.83
N PHE A 37 3.27 1.71 -10.46
CA PHE A 37 4.06 0.53 -10.78
C PHE A 37 3.25 -0.46 -11.60
N CYS A 38 3.95 -1.26 -12.39
CA CYS A 38 3.35 -2.40 -13.09
C CYS A 38 3.48 -3.67 -12.25
N LEU A 39 2.63 -4.65 -12.53
CA LEU A 39 2.64 -5.95 -11.85
C LEU A 39 3.96 -6.71 -12.07
N THR A 40 4.57 -6.59 -13.25
CA THR A 40 5.87 -7.19 -13.56
C THR A 40 6.97 -6.68 -12.61
N CYS A 41 7.04 -5.35 -12.39
CA CYS A 41 8.01 -4.76 -11.47
C CYS A 41 7.80 -5.19 -10.03
N VAL A 42 6.55 -5.33 -9.57
CA VAL A 42 6.27 -5.85 -8.21
C VAL A 42 6.86 -7.25 -8.06
N LYS A 43 6.57 -8.16 -9.00
CA LYS A 43 7.10 -9.54 -8.98
C LYS A 43 8.62 -9.57 -8.99
N THR A 44 9.25 -8.81 -9.87
CA THR A 44 10.72 -8.74 -9.94
C THR A 44 11.31 -8.18 -8.64
N CYS A 45 10.72 -7.12 -8.07
CA CYS A 45 11.16 -6.57 -6.80
C CYS A 45 11.06 -7.60 -5.67
N ILE A 46 9.96 -8.37 -5.59
CA ILE A 46 9.81 -9.44 -4.59
C ILE A 46 10.93 -10.46 -4.72
N VAL A 47 11.18 -10.99 -5.93
CA VAL A 47 12.22 -12.02 -6.14
C VAL A 47 13.59 -11.50 -5.73
N MET A 48 13.97 -10.32 -6.21
CA MET A 48 15.27 -9.71 -5.89
C MET A 48 15.41 -9.42 -4.40
N TRP A 49 14.35 -8.92 -3.76
CA TRP A 49 14.37 -8.58 -2.35
C TRP A 49 14.41 -9.81 -1.44
N THR A 50 13.63 -10.85 -1.76
CA THR A 50 13.64 -12.13 -1.04
C THR A 50 15.01 -12.81 -1.15
N GLN A 51 15.62 -12.83 -2.34
CA GLN A 51 16.98 -13.36 -2.53
C GLN A 51 17.99 -12.63 -1.65
N ARG A 52 18.00 -11.29 -1.69
CA ARG A 52 18.89 -10.49 -0.85
C ARG A 52 18.61 -10.65 0.65
N GLY A 53 17.35 -10.79 1.03
CA GLY A 53 16.90 -10.95 2.41
C GLY A 53 17.39 -12.24 3.05
N TYR A 54 17.38 -13.34 2.30
CA TYR A 54 17.95 -14.61 2.76
C TYR A 54 19.49 -14.60 2.85
N GLU A 55 20.15 -13.82 2.00
CA GLU A 55 21.62 -13.70 2.01
C GLU A 55 22.13 -12.74 3.08
N ASN A 56 21.46 -11.60 3.29
CA ASN A 56 22.00 -10.48 4.07
C ASN A 56 21.12 -10.08 5.27
N GLY A 57 20.02 -10.80 5.51
CA GLY A 57 18.94 -10.35 6.38
C GLY A 57 18.11 -9.28 5.69
N PHE A 58 16.81 -9.21 5.98
CA PHE A 58 15.93 -8.16 5.47
C PHE A 58 16.23 -6.81 6.14
N LEU A 59 17.44 -6.27 5.97
CA LEU A 59 17.94 -5.08 6.66
C LEU A 59 17.38 -3.77 6.11
N SER A 60 16.75 -3.81 4.94
CA SER A 60 16.11 -2.65 4.30
C SER A 60 14.65 -2.92 4.00
N PRO A 61 13.75 -1.92 4.16
CA PRO A 61 12.34 -2.09 3.89
C PRO A 61 12.12 -2.38 2.40
N PHE A 62 11.10 -3.18 2.10
CA PHE A 62 10.71 -3.46 0.72
C PHE A 62 10.27 -2.18 0.01
N LYS A 63 10.73 -2.01 -1.23
CA LYS A 63 10.33 -0.89 -2.09
C LYS A 63 10.08 -1.41 -3.50
N VAL A 64 8.95 -1.03 -4.08
CA VAL A 64 8.68 -1.27 -5.49
C VAL A 64 9.39 -0.19 -6.30
N THR A 65 10.36 -0.58 -7.10
CA THR A 65 11.01 0.31 -8.07
C THR A 65 10.36 0.09 -9.43
N CYS A 66 9.67 1.10 -9.93
CA CYS A 66 9.12 1.12 -11.27
C CYS A 66 9.09 2.57 -11.74
N ILE A 67 9.73 2.85 -12.87
CA ILE A 67 9.72 4.19 -13.48
C ILE A 67 8.85 4.12 -14.73
N GLN A 68 7.63 4.62 -14.65
CA GLN A 68 6.82 4.84 -15.85
C GLN A 68 7.44 5.95 -16.69
N ASP A 69 7.73 5.65 -17.96
CA ASP A 69 8.13 6.66 -18.93
C ASP A 69 6.87 7.25 -19.57
N SER A 70 6.62 8.54 -19.40
CA SER A 70 5.45 9.23 -19.96
C SER A 70 5.53 9.42 -21.47
N GLY A 71 6.65 9.05 -22.10
CA GLY A 71 7.00 9.45 -23.47
C GLY A 71 6.32 8.68 -24.61
N SER A 72 6.20 7.34 -24.58
CA SER A 72 5.66 6.63 -25.76
C SER A 72 5.33 5.14 -25.61
N ASN A 73 5.72 4.46 -24.53
CA ASN A 73 5.56 3.01 -24.44
C ASN A 73 4.60 2.66 -23.30
N ASN A 74 3.73 1.68 -23.55
CA ASN A 74 2.93 1.04 -22.49
C ASN A 74 3.79 0.31 -21.45
N ASP A 75 5.12 0.34 -21.60
CA ASP A 75 6.10 -0.30 -20.75
C ASP A 75 6.80 0.72 -19.86
N CYS A 76 7.02 0.35 -18.60
CA CYS A 76 7.94 1.10 -17.74
C CYS A 76 9.39 0.93 -18.21
N ARG A 77 10.26 1.85 -17.81
CA ARG A 77 11.68 1.86 -18.17
C ARG A 77 12.37 0.53 -17.87
N ASP A 78 12.06 -0.07 -16.72
CA ASP A 78 12.71 -1.31 -16.27
C ASP A 78 12.27 -2.50 -17.12
N CYS A 79 10.97 -2.59 -17.46
CA CYS A 79 10.45 -3.64 -18.34
C CYS A 79 11.00 -3.50 -19.76
N ALA A 80 11.01 -2.28 -20.30
CA ALA A 80 11.57 -1.98 -21.61
C ALA A 80 13.05 -2.33 -21.69
N GLY A 81 13.85 -1.92 -20.69
CA GLY A 81 15.29 -2.22 -20.63
C GLY A 81 15.60 -3.71 -20.48
N SER A 82 14.71 -4.48 -19.85
CA SER A 82 14.88 -5.92 -19.67
C SER A 82 14.26 -6.77 -20.79
N GLY A 83 13.59 -6.15 -21.76
CA GLY A 83 12.88 -6.85 -22.83
C GLY A 83 11.72 -7.74 -22.34
N VAL A 84 11.13 -7.43 -21.19
CA VAL A 84 10.02 -8.20 -20.59
C VAL A 84 8.70 -7.46 -20.75
N ALA A 85 7.60 -8.21 -20.92
CA ALA A 85 6.27 -7.61 -21.04
C ALA A 85 5.86 -6.85 -19.77
N CYS A 86 5.47 -5.58 -19.94
CA CYS A 86 4.99 -4.76 -18.83
C CYS A 86 3.49 -4.99 -18.61
N VAL A 87 3.13 -5.65 -17.51
CA VAL A 87 1.73 -5.88 -17.16
C VAL A 87 1.22 -4.72 -16.32
N GLN A 88 0.49 -3.80 -16.96
CA GLN A 88 -0.13 -2.67 -16.26
C GLN A 88 -1.23 -3.15 -15.30
N ILE A 89 -1.33 -2.50 -14.15
CA ILE A 89 -2.45 -2.72 -13.22
C ILE A 89 -3.69 -2.07 -13.85
N PRO A 90 -4.79 -2.81 -14.06
CA PRO A 90 -5.99 -2.26 -14.67
C PRO A 90 -6.60 -1.11 -13.84
N GLU A 91 -7.19 -0.12 -14.51
CA GLU A 91 -7.77 1.06 -13.89
C GLU A 91 -8.80 0.72 -12.79
N GLY A 92 -9.58 -0.35 -12.97
CA GLY A 92 -10.57 -0.83 -12.00
C GLY A 92 -9.98 -1.45 -10.73
N ALA A 93 -8.66 -1.66 -10.67
CA ALA A 93 -7.93 -2.18 -9.53
C ALA A 93 -6.88 -1.19 -8.97
N GLU A 94 -6.89 0.07 -9.45
CA GLU A 94 -6.01 1.15 -8.97
C GLU A 94 -6.10 1.36 -7.47
N GLY A 95 -7.29 1.21 -6.88
CA GLY A 95 -7.47 1.37 -5.43
C GLY A 95 -6.59 0.42 -4.62
N HIS A 96 -6.50 -0.84 -5.03
CA HIS A 96 -5.68 -1.84 -4.36
C HIS A 96 -4.18 -1.54 -4.44
N ARG A 97 -3.73 -0.81 -5.47
CA ARG A 97 -2.35 -0.34 -5.56
C ARG A 97 -2.02 0.62 -4.43
N PHE A 98 -2.89 1.59 -4.16
CA PHE A 98 -2.70 2.55 -3.08
C PHE A 98 -2.81 1.88 -1.72
N GLU A 99 -3.67 0.88 -1.57
CA GLU A 99 -3.72 0.05 -0.36
C GLU A 99 -2.38 -0.64 -0.10
N LEU A 100 -1.80 -1.31 -1.10
CA LEU A 100 -0.50 -1.93 -0.96
C LEU A 100 0.57 -0.91 -0.54
N LEU A 101 0.61 0.26 -1.18
CA LEU A 101 1.56 1.32 -0.82
C LEU A 101 1.39 1.82 0.61
N ALA A 102 0.15 1.99 1.08
CA ALA A 102 -0.12 2.38 2.46
C ALA A 102 0.33 1.31 3.46
N LEU A 103 0.07 0.03 3.18
CA LEU A 103 0.51 -1.09 4.02
C LEU A 103 2.05 -1.21 4.07
N LEU A 104 2.72 -1.04 2.92
CA LEU A 104 4.17 -1.00 2.83
C LEU A 104 4.75 0.22 3.57
N SER A 105 4.11 1.38 3.49
CA SER A 105 4.50 2.56 4.25
C SER A 105 4.36 2.32 5.76
N TRP A 106 3.28 1.70 6.22
CA TRP A 106 3.08 1.39 7.63
C TRP A 106 4.15 0.44 8.17
N VAL A 107 4.38 -0.69 7.50
CA VAL A 107 5.33 -1.70 7.99
C VAL A 107 6.79 -1.21 7.95
N SER A 108 7.10 -0.26 7.06
CA SER A 108 8.44 0.34 6.99
C SER A 108 8.83 1.14 8.24
N LEU A 109 7.87 1.54 9.09
CA LEU A 109 8.14 2.22 10.36
C LEU A 109 8.99 1.35 11.29
N PHE A 110 8.92 0.02 11.15
CA PHE A 110 9.68 -0.95 11.95
C PHE A 110 11.13 -1.11 11.47
N TRP A 111 11.45 -0.60 10.28
CA TRP A 111 12.79 -0.58 9.68
C TRP A 111 13.58 0.68 10.02
N SER A 112 13.32 1.28 11.19
CA SER A 112 13.96 2.52 11.64
C SER A 112 15.46 2.48 11.32
N PRO A 113 16.00 3.50 10.62
CA PRO A 113 17.41 3.52 10.32
C PRO A 113 18.15 3.44 11.63
N TYR A 114 19.04 2.45 11.74
CA TYR A 114 20.20 2.59 12.59
C TYR A 114 20.84 3.94 12.22
N ASP A 115 20.59 4.98 12.99
CA ASP A 115 21.28 6.24 12.80
C ASP A 115 22.68 6.10 13.42
N HIS A 116 23.58 5.40 12.71
CA HIS A 116 24.97 5.22 13.15
C HIS A 116 25.69 6.58 13.31
N LEU A 117 25.14 7.66 12.74
CA LEU A 117 25.75 8.99 12.67
C LEU A 117 25.24 9.95 13.76
N ARG A 118 24.14 9.63 14.43
CA ARG A 118 23.69 10.30 15.66
C ARG A 118 24.06 9.51 16.92
N ALA A 119 25.25 8.91 16.93
CA ALA A 119 25.99 8.72 18.17
C ALA A 119 26.35 10.10 18.75
N SER A 120 25.35 10.80 19.27
CA SER A 120 25.52 11.92 20.18
C SER A 120 26.49 11.45 21.27
N SER A 121 27.51 12.25 21.51
CA SER A 121 28.57 12.07 22.50
C SER A 121 28.09 12.01 23.96
N ALA A 122 26.82 11.70 24.21
CA ALA A 122 26.16 11.64 25.50
C ALA A 122 25.13 10.50 25.52
N GLY A 123 25.60 9.28 25.81
CA GLY A 123 24.73 8.16 26.18
C GLY A 123 24.23 7.30 25.01
N LEU A 124 24.21 6.00 25.26
CA LEU A 124 23.88 4.90 24.36
C LEU A 124 22.50 5.12 23.69
N HIS A 125 22.47 5.58 22.43
CA HIS A 125 21.25 5.55 21.62
C HIS A 125 20.95 4.10 21.23
N VAL A 126 20.04 3.46 21.96
CA VAL A 126 19.54 2.13 21.63
C VAL A 126 18.65 2.23 20.37
N PRO A 127 18.87 1.39 19.34
CA PRO A 127 18.06 1.43 18.13
C PRO A 127 16.59 1.22 18.45
N VAL A 128 15.72 2.11 17.96
CA VAL A 128 14.25 1.98 18.06
C VAL A 128 13.72 0.97 17.03
N GLY A 129 14.56 0.08 16.50
CA GLY A 129 14.20 -0.96 15.54
C GLY A 129 13.85 -2.28 16.23
N VAL A 130 13.24 -3.19 15.48
CA VAL A 130 13.05 -4.58 15.94
C VAL A 130 14.31 -5.41 15.71
N SER A 131 14.43 -6.57 16.36
CA SER A 131 15.58 -7.47 16.18
C SER A 131 15.71 -7.98 14.73
N VAL A 132 16.89 -8.48 14.37
CA VAL A 132 17.13 -9.09 13.04
C VAL A 132 16.18 -10.26 12.76
N ALA A 133 15.86 -11.06 13.80
CA ALA A 133 14.90 -12.16 13.67
C ALA A 133 13.48 -11.64 13.40
N ALA A 134 13.07 -10.56 14.08
CA ALA A 134 11.80 -9.90 13.80
C ALA A 134 11.78 -9.28 12.39
N LEU A 135 12.86 -8.62 11.94
CA LEU A 135 12.98 -8.10 10.57
C LEU A 135 12.85 -9.22 9.53
N HIS A 136 13.37 -10.42 9.80
CA HIS A 136 13.19 -11.57 8.93
C HIS A 136 11.70 -11.98 8.81
N ASN A 137 11.00 -12.12 9.93
CA ASN A 137 9.58 -12.47 9.95
C ASN A 137 8.70 -11.40 9.29
N LEU A 138 8.99 -10.12 9.55
CA LEU A 138 8.35 -9.01 8.87
C LEU A 138 8.65 -9.06 7.36
N GLY A 139 9.88 -9.42 6.99
CA GLY A 139 10.33 -9.65 5.63
C GLY A 139 9.44 -10.63 4.86
N GLU A 140 9.32 -11.84 5.39
CA GLU A 140 8.47 -12.90 4.81
C GLU A 140 6.99 -12.48 4.73
N THR A 141 6.52 -11.75 5.74
CA THR A 141 5.14 -11.26 5.83
C THR A 141 4.83 -10.22 4.75
N VAL A 142 5.76 -9.31 4.45
CA VAL A 142 5.65 -8.39 3.31
C VAL A 142 5.68 -9.14 1.97
N GLY A 143 6.52 -10.18 1.84
CA GLY A 143 6.54 -11.02 0.65
C GLY A 143 5.19 -11.68 0.36
N ARG A 144 4.57 -12.29 1.39
CA ARG A 144 3.23 -12.89 1.29
C ARG A 144 2.16 -11.87 0.91
N LEU A 145 2.18 -10.67 1.50
CA LEU A 145 1.25 -9.59 1.13
C LEU A 145 1.38 -9.22 -0.35
N CYS A 146 2.60 -9.04 -0.85
CA CYS A 146 2.82 -8.65 -2.24
C CYS A 146 2.43 -9.77 -3.23
N ILE A 147 2.60 -11.04 -2.85
CA ILE A 147 2.11 -12.18 -3.63
C ILE A 147 0.57 -12.18 -3.72
N ALA A 148 -0.11 -11.96 -2.59
CA ALA A 148 -1.58 -11.86 -2.56
C ALA A 148 -2.09 -10.71 -3.43
N PHE A 149 -1.40 -9.56 -3.40
CA PHE A 149 -1.70 -8.44 -4.31
C PHE A 149 -1.53 -8.86 -5.78
N CYS A 150 -0.43 -9.55 -6.12
CA CYS A 150 -0.22 -9.99 -7.49
C CYS A 150 -1.34 -10.91 -7.98
N GLN A 151 -1.73 -11.88 -7.15
CA GLN A 151 -2.82 -12.81 -7.46
C GLN A 151 -4.16 -12.08 -7.68
N LEU A 152 -4.46 -11.06 -6.87
CA LEU A 152 -5.65 -10.22 -7.05
C LEU A 152 -5.68 -9.58 -8.44
N ILE A 153 -4.57 -8.92 -8.83
CA ILE A 153 -4.48 -8.23 -10.12
C ILE A 153 -4.56 -9.22 -11.29
N GLU A 154 -3.91 -10.38 -11.17
CA GLU A 154 -3.96 -11.43 -12.20
C GLU A 154 -5.36 -11.98 -12.39
N ASN A 155 -6.07 -12.28 -11.29
CA ASN A 155 -7.45 -12.73 -11.34
C ASN A 155 -8.34 -11.69 -12.02
N HIS A 156 -8.20 -10.41 -11.66
CA HIS A 156 -8.94 -9.33 -12.31
C HIS A 156 -8.66 -9.23 -13.83
N ILE A 157 -7.39 -9.35 -14.24
CA ILE A 157 -7.01 -9.36 -15.66
C ILE A 157 -7.67 -10.54 -16.40
N VAL A 158 -7.70 -11.72 -15.78
CA VAL A 158 -8.30 -12.93 -16.36
C VAL A 158 -9.81 -12.80 -16.46
N SER A 159 -10.49 -12.40 -15.39
CA SER A 159 -11.96 -12.27 -15.33
C SER A 159 -12.51 -11.30 -16.39
N HIS A 160 -11.74 -10.27 -16.72
CA HIS A 160 -12.12 -9.28 -17.74
C HIS A 160 -11.44 -9.50 -19.09
N SER A 161 -10.74 -10.62 -19.30
CA SER A 161 -10.06 -10.93 -20.55
C SER A 161 -9.15 -9.80 -21.05
N LEU A 162 -8.42 -9.15 -20.13
CA LEU A 162 -7.55 -8.00 -20.41
C LEU A 162 -6.14 -8.39 -20.86
N GLN A 163 -5.90 -9.68 -21.03
CA GLN A 163 -4.62 -10.25 -21.46
C GLN A 163 -4.23 -9.72 -22.85
N HIS A 164 -2.93 -9.47 -23.06
CA HIS A 164 -2.42 -8.91 -24.33
C HIS A 164 -2.73 -9.79 -25.54
N ASN A 165 -2.76 -11.11 -25.37
CA ASN A 165 -2.91 -12.09 -26.46
C ASN A 165 -4.36 -12.61 -26.61
N CYS A 166 -5.35 -11.95 -26.01
CA CYS A 166 -6.74 -12.36 -26.12
C CYS A 166 -7.32 -11.97 -27.50
N PRO A 167 -7.85 -12.90 -28.32
CA PRO A 167 -8.44 -12.57 -29.63
C PRO A 167 -9.60 -11.57 -29.53
N SER A 168 -10.34 -11.60 -28.42
CA SER A 168 -11.47 -10.71 -28.13
C SER A 168 -11.07 -9.47 -27.33
N ARG A 169 -9.77 -9.15 -27.19
CA ARG A 169 -9.28 -8.04 -26.35
C ARG A 169 -9.97 -6.71 -26.63
N ILE A 170 -10.21 -6.36 -27.90
CA ILE A 170 -10.85 -5.08 -28.26
C ILE A 170 -12.29 -5.02 -27.71
N SER A 171 -13.07 -6.10 -27.88
CA SER A 171 -14.42 -6.18 -27.31
C SER A 171 -14.39 -6.21 -25.79
N SER A 172 -13.46 -6.95 -25.17
CA SER A 172 -13.31 -7.03 -23.73
C SER A 172 -12.93 -5.68 -23.12
N LEU A 173 -12.01 -4.92 -23.74
CA LEU A 173 -11.66 -3.57 -23.33
C LEU A 173 -12.85 -2.60 -23.43
N ARG A 174 -13.70 -2.75 -24.45
CA ARG A 174 -14.91 -1.93 -24.59
C ARG A 174 -15.90 -2.25 -23.46
N SER A 175 -16.16 -3.52 -23.19
CA SER A 175 -17.01 -3.96 -22.08
C SER A 175 -16.46 -3.50 -20.74
N TYR A 176 -15.14 -3.62 -20.55
CA TYR A 176 -14.45 -3.18 -19.34
C TYR A 176 -14.56 -1.66 -19.16
N ARG A 177 -14.39 -0.86 -20.22
CA ARG A 177 -14.64 0.59 -20.15
C ARG A 177 -16.05 0.92 -19.69
N THR A 178 -17.08 0.18 -20.13
CA THR A 178 -18.44 0.39 -19.64
C THR A 178 -18.56 0.11 -18.13
N VAL A 179 -17.87 -0.91 -17.62
CA VAL A 179 -17.78 -1.17 -16.18
C VAL A 179 -17.09 -0.01 -15.44
N LEU A 180 -16.02 0.53 -16.04
CA LEU A 180 -15.29 1.68 -15.48
C LEU A 180 -16.06 2.99 -15.52
N MET A 181 -16.92 3.23 -16.51
CA MET A 181 -17.72 4.47 -16.60
C MET A 181 -18.69 4.65 -15.44
N ASN A 182 -19.01 3.57 -14.72
CA ASN A 182 -19.81 3.61 -13.48
C ASN A 182 -18.94 3.87 -12.23
N ARG A 183 -17.63 4.02 -12.41
CA ARG A 183 -16.64 4.32 -11.37
C ARG A 183 -16.13 5.76 -11.63
N GLU A 184 -15.96 6.55 -10.57
CA GLU A 184 -15.30 7.86 -10.73
C GLU A 184 -13.80 7.66 -11.04
N LEU A 185 -12.96 8.71 -11.12
CA LEU A 185 -11.50 8.58 -11.31
C LEU A 185 -10.76 8.88 -10.00
N VAL A 186 -9.67 8.15 -9.73
CA VAL A 186 -8.80 8.49 -8.58
C VAL A 186 -8.12 9.82 -8.92
N PRO A 187 -8.15 10.82 -8.03
CA PRO A 187 -7.44 12.07 -8.26
C PRO A 187 -5.97 11.77 -8.55
N ASN A 188 -5.46 12.27 -9.67
CA ASN A 188 -4.05 12.13 -9.99
C ASN A 188 -3.26 13.04 -9.01
N PRO A 189 -2.38 12.49 -8.15
CA PRO A 189 -1.60 13.33 -7.24
C PRO A 189 -0.71 14.26 -8.06
N MET A 190 -0.88 15.57 -7.87
CA MET A 190 -0.05 16.60 -8.51
C MET A 190 1.11 16.96 -7.57
N GLY A 191 2.34 16.64 -7.96
CA GLY A 191 3.55 16.96 -7.18
C GLY A 191 4.75 16.09 -7.57
N SER A 192 5.93 16.38 -6.99
CA SER A 192 7.14 15.55 -7.15
C SER A 192 7.22 14.42 -6.12
N THR A 193 6.65 14.63 -4.94
CA THR A 193 6.63 13.67 -3.82
C THR A 193 5.28 13.70 -3.12
N VAL A 194 4.77 12.53 -2.73
CA VAL A 194 3.54 12.39 -1.95
C VAL A 194 3.90 11.83 -0.57
N PRO A 195 3.58 12.54 0.52
CA PRO A 195 3.80 12.05 1.87
C PRO A 195 2.88 10.85 2.19
N GLY A 196 3.32 9.94 3.06
CA GLY A 196 2.60 8.68 3.34
C GLY A 196 1.17 8.84 3.86
N ASN A 197 0.86 9.94 4.55
CA ASN A 197 -0.51 10.29 4.95
C ASN A 197 -1.43 10.57 3.74
N GLU A 198 -0.88 11.11 2.65
CA GLU A 198 -1.61 11.33 1.42
C GLU A 198 -1.80 10.04 0.61
N ILE A 199 -0.89 9.07 0.72
CA ILE A 199 -1.08 7.72 0.15
C ILE A 199 -2.23 7.01 0.83
N GLU A 200 -2.31 7.07 2.16
CA GLU A 200 -3.47 6.55 2.89
C GLU A 200 -4.74 7.26 2.49
N ARG A 201 -4.71 8.58 2.34
CA ARG A 201 -5.85 9.33 1.81
C ARG A 201 -6.28 8.80 0.43
N LEU A 202 -5.34 8.55 -0.49
CA LEU A 202 -5.62 7.97 -1.80
C LEU A 202 -6.21 6.55 -1.67
N ALA A 203 -5.65 5.72 -0.80
CA ALA A 203 -6.15 4.37 -0.52
C ALA A 203 -7.58 4.38 0.06
N VAL A 204 -7.91 5.35 0.92
CA VAL A 204 -9.25 5.54 1.48
C VAL A 204 -10.21 6.13 0.45
N MET A 205 -9.81 7.14 -0.30
CA MET A 205 -10.65 7.73 -1.36
C MET A 205 -11.03 6.67 -2.41
N SER A 206 -10.07 5.80 -2.74
CA SER A 206 -10.30 4.67 -3.65
C SER A 206 -11.32 3.65 -3.11
N PHE A 207 -11.51 3.56 -1.78
CA PHE A 207 -12.46 2.63 -1.14
C PHE A 207 -13.90 2.84 -1.56
N SER A 208 -14.26 4.07 -1.89
CA SER A 208 -15.63 4.39 -2.27
C SER A 208 -15.97 3.97 -3.70
N ARG A 209 -15.00 4.00 -4.63
CA ARG A 209 -15.31 4.08 -6.09
C ARG A 209 -14.35 3.32 -7.02
N HIS A 210 -13.22 2.76 -6.55
CA HIS A 210 -12.14 2.13 -7.37
C HIS A 210 -11.62 0.79 -6.86
N LYS A 211 -12.31 0.20 -5.88
CA LYS A 211 -11.97 -1.13 -5.36
C LYS A 211 -12.90 -2.17 -5.95
N LEU A 212 -12.36 -3.37 -6.13
CA LEU A 212 -13.15 -4.56 -6.43
C LEU A 212 -14.05 -4.83 -5.22
N ARG A 213 -15.33 -5.14 -5.47
CA ARG A 213 -16.34 -5.30 -4.40
C ARG A 213 -16.71 -6.76 -4.16
N ASP A 214 -16.98 -7.08 -2.90
CA ASP A 214 -17.64 -8.30 -2.42
C ASP A 214 -17.03 -9.63 -2.94
N THR A 215 -17.59 -10.16 -4.03
CA THR A 215 -17.21 -11.44 -4.65
C THR A 215 -16.42 -11.28 -5.94
N GLU A 216 -16.21 -10.03 -6.41
CA GLU A 216 -15.41 -9.75 -7.61
C GLU A 216 -13.98 -10.26 -7.40
N ASP A 217 -13.49 -11.02 -8.37
CA ASP A 217 -12.07 -11.33 -8.58
C ASP A 217 -11.30 -11.81 -7.33
N MET A 218 -12.00 -12.53 -6.46
CA MET A 218 -11.41 -13.11 -5.26
C MET A 218 -10.91 -12.05 -4.27
N VAL A 219 -11.51 -10.84 -4.25
CA VAL A 219 -11.07 -9.72 -3.39
C VAL A 219 -11.09 -10.06 -1.89
N HIS A 220 -11.94 -10.99 -1.47
CA HIS A 220 -11.96 -11.49 -0.08
C HIS A 220 -10.64 -12.15 0.33
N PHE A 221 -9.92 -12.80 -0.61
CA PHE A 221 -8.57 -13.32 -0.33
C PHE A 221 -7.57 -12.21 -0.09
N TRP A 222 -7.66 -11.09 -0.83
CA TRP A 222 -6.83 -9.92 -0.59
C TRP A 222 -7.05 -9.37 0.81
N TYR A 223 -8.29 -9.11 1.22
CA TYR A 223 -8.55 -8.58 2.56
C TYR A 223 -8.26 -9.59 3.68
N GLY A 224 -8.39 -10.89 3.41
CA GLY A 224 -7.88 -11.94 4.28
C GLY A 224 -6.37 -11.84 4.48
N ALA A 225 -5.61 -11.64 3.39
CA ALA A 225 -4.16 -11.43 3.44
C ALA A 225 -3.76 -10.13 4.15
N VAL A 226 -4.50 -9.02 3.94
CA VAL A 226 -4.27 -7.75 4.66
C VAL A 226 -4.49 -7.92 6.16
N ARG A 227 -5.50 -8.70 6.55
CA ARG A 227 -5.77 -8.99 7.97
C ARG A 227 -4.70 -9.90 8.58
N ASP A 228 -4.30 -10.97 7.90
CA ASP A 228 -3.21 -11.84 8.33
C ASP A 228 -1.90 -11.08 8.48
N PHE A 229 -1.61 -10.18 7.52
CA PHE A 229 -0.48 -9.26 7.56
C PHE A 229 -0.51 -8.36 8.79
N GLN A 230 -1.64 -7.70 9.08
CA GLN A 230 -1.81 -6.87 10.27
C GLN A 230 -1.51 -7.66 11.56
N LEU A 231 -2.10 -8.84 11.70
CA LEU A 231 -1.98 -9.67 12.90
C LEU A 231 -0.55 -10.17 13.08
N THR A 232 0.07 -10.67 12.01
CA THR A 232 1.43 -11.21 12.04
C THR A 232 2.46 -10.13 12.36
N VAL A 233 2.36 -8.95 11.72
CA VAL A 233 3.25 -7.81 12.02
C VAL A 233 3.07 -7.37 13.47
N THR A 234 1.83 -7.24 13.93
CA THR A 234 1.53 -6.86 15.32
C THR A 234 2.14 -7.85 16.30
N ASP A 235 1.88 -9.15 16.12
CA ASP A 235 2.40 -10.19 17.00
C ASP A 235 3.94 -10.24 16.99
N THR A 236 4.55 -10.15 15.81
CA THR A 236 6.01 -10.14 15.66
C THR A 236 6.64 -8.97 16.44
N VAL A 237 6.14 -7.75 16.24
CA VAL A 237 6.65 -6.56 16.92
C VAL A 237 6.38 -6.63 18.42
N GLN A 238 5.19 -7.09 18.82
CA GLN A 238 4.84 -7.25 20.24
C GLN A 238 5.77 -8.21 20.94
N ASN A 239 5.98 -9.41 20.39
CA ASN A 239 6.82 -10.43 21.01
C ASN A 239 8.29 -10.00 21.09
N ASP A 240 8.77 -9.25 20.09
CA ASP A 240 10.15 -8.73 20.07
C ASP A 240 10.39 -7.61 21.10
N THR A 241 9.39 -6.73 21.31
CA THR A 241 9.61 -5.45 22.01
C THR A 241 8.92 -5.34 23.37
N ARG A 242 8.11 -6.32 23.78
CA ARG A 242 7.25 -6.29 24.98
C ARG A 242 7.96 -5.92 26.28
N TYR A 243 9.23 -6.30 26.40
CA TYR A 243 10.05 -6.12 27.60
C TYR A 243 11.19 -5.11 27.39
N THR A 244 11.10 -4.32 26.33
CA THR A 244 12.11 -3.31 25.97
C THR A 244 11.62 -1.91 26.30
N GLU A 245 12.55 -0.98 26.52
CA GLU A 245 12.24 0.45 26.74
C GLU A 245 11.53 1.09 25.53
N HIS A 246 11.57 0.44 24.37
CA HIS A 246 11.00 0.92 23.11
C HIS A 246 9.53 0.52 22.88
N TRP A 247 8.93 -0.26 23.79
CA TRP A 247 7.55 -0.73 23.66
C TRP A 247 6.54 0.40 23.38
N SER A 248 6.68 1.55 24.04
CA SER A 248 5.77 2.70 23.87
C SER A 248 5.77 3.26 22.44
N VAL A 249 6.95 3.34 21.81
CA VAL A 249 7.11 3.79 20.43
C VAL A 249 6.55 2.76 19.46
N GLN A 250 6.86 1.48 19.69
CA GLN A 250 6.41 0.39 18.83
C GLN A 250 4.89 0.20 18.89
N SER A 251 4.30 0.33 20.07
CA SER A 251 2.86 0.35 20.26
C SER A 251 2.19 1.50 19.49
N ARG A 252 2.82 2.68 19.45
CA ARG A 252 2.37 3.81 18.63
C ARG A 252 2.46 3.53 17.12
N TYR A 253 3.44 2.76 16.66
CA TYR A 253 3.50 2.36 15.24
C TYR A 253 2.45 1.29 14.90
N ILE A 254 2.22 0.33 15.78
CA ILE A 254 1.15 -0.67 15.64
C ILE A 254 -0.22 0.02 15.52
N SER A 255 -0.50 1.03 16.35
CA SER A 255 -1.79 1.75 16.32
C SER A 255 -2.00 2.62 15.09
N GLN A 256 -0.95 2.86 14.29
CA GLN A 256 -1.03 3.58 13.01
C GLN A 256 -1.39 2.67 11.83
N PHE A 257 -1.77 1.41 12.06
CA PHE A 257 -2.25 0.56 10.97
C PHE A 257 -3.45 1.23 10.26
N PRO A 258 -3.46 1.29 8.91
CA PRO A 258 -4.51 1.96 8.14
C PRO A 258 -5.82 1.14 8.12
N LEU A 259 -6.54 1.10 9.24
CA LEU A 259 -7.78 0.32 9.41
C LEU A 259 -8.85 0.64 8.36
N SER A 260 -8.86 1.86 7.84
CA SER A 260 -9.79 2.33 6.80
C SER A 260 -9.64 1.62 5.45
N ILE A 261 -8.56 0.85 5.25
CA ILE A 261 -8.37 -0.02 4.08
C ILE A 261 -9.23 -1.28 4.18
N LEU A 262 -9.50 -1.77 5.39
CA LEU A 262 -10.27 -2.98 5.61
C LEU A 262 -11.77 -2.75 5.38
N PRO A 263 -12.52 -3.75 4.87
CA PRO A 263 -13.97 -3.78 4.90
C PRO A 263 -14.53 -3.57 6.32
N PRO A 264 -15.73 -2.97 6.49
CA PRO A 264 -16.25 -2.58 7.81
C PRO A 264 -16.40 -3.74 8.80
N ASP A 265 -16.67 -4.94 8.30
CA ASP A 265 -16.75 -6.19 9.06
C ASP A 265 -15.38 -6.63 9.61
N LEU A 266 -14.29 -6.32 8.90
CA LEU A 266 -12.91 -6.65 9.29
C LEU A 266 -12.22 -5.55 10.11
N GLN A 267 -12.79 -4.34 10.15
CA GLN A 267 -12.28 -3.23 10.96
C GLN A 267 -12.41 -3.47 12.47
N ARG A 268 -13.33 -4.34 12.89
CA ARG A 268 -13.48 -4.67 14.31
C ARG A 268 -12.29 -5.50 14.78
N VAL A 269 -11.61 -5.03 15.83
CA VAL A 269 -10.61 -5.83 16.55
C VAL A 269 -11.36 -7.00 17.18
N PRO A 270 -10.97 -8.27 16.96
CA PRO A 270 -11.57 -9.39 17.66
C PRO A 270 -11.32 -9.16 19.14
N SER A 271 -12.40 -8.96 19.89
CA SER A 271 -12.36 -9.02 21.34
C SER A 271 -11.75 -10.38 21.68
N ARG A 272 -10.54 -10.38 22.27
CA ARG A 272 -9.93 -11.62 22.75
C ARG A 272 -10.96 -12.30 23.66
N ARG A 273 -11.47 -13.47 23.24
CA ARG A 273 -12.16 -14.41 24.11
C ARG A 273 -11.12 -15.21 24.86
#